data_AF-A0A926AZM0-F1
#
_entry.id   AF-A0A926AZM0-F1
#
_cell.length_a   1.000
_cell.length_b   1.000
_cell.length_c   1.000
_cell.angle_alpha   90.00
_cell.angle_beta   90.00
_cell.angle_gamma   90.00
#
_symmetry.space_group_name_H-M   'P 1'
#
loop_
_entity.id
_entity.type
_entity.pdbx_description
1 polymer ?
#
loop_
_entity_poly.entity_id
_entity_poly.type
_entity_poly.pdbx_seq_one_letter_code
_entity_poly.pdbx_strand_id
1 'polypeptide(L)'
;MKVSQSALFLSTSLSRLQTGLSRWCLASSQAQRSKTPEETAIVSSQVERALREVGRGTATSLAALGLAATVTLFTAPVQAQVSFLTAPTYDTGDSPLSITFGDLDGDGDLDLAVTNSSDYPDFNGTVSVLKNNGNGTFATPQIFAVGDSPRSITFGDLDGDGDLDLATANYRSDSVSVLKNNGNGTFATAQT
;
A
#
# COMPACT_ATOMS: atom_id res chain seq x y z
N MET A 1 -0.69 44.70 -46.64
CA MET A 1 -0.78 43.34 -46.08
C MET A 1 -1.83 43.31 -44.98
N LYS A 2 -3.05 42.83 -45.28
CA LYS A 2 -4.11 42.62 -44.28
C LYS A 2 -4.15 41.12 -43.97
N VAL A 3 -3.58 40.70 -42.84
CA VAL A 3 -3.81 39.35 -42.33
C VAL A 3 -5.23 39.34 -41.78
N SER A 4 -6.11 38.51 -42.35
CA SER A 4 -7.53 38.42 -42.01
C SER A 4 -7.72 38.02 -40.54
N GLN A 5 -8.55 38.76 -39.81
CA GLN A 5 -8.86 38.49 -38.39
C GLN A 5 -9.37 37.05 -38.16
N SER A 6 -9.97 36.41 -39.18
CA SER A 6 -10.45 35.02 -39.12
C SER A 6 -9.34 33.98 -38.91
N ALA A 7 -8.12 34.24 -39.41
CA ALA A 7 -6.98 33.33 -39.23
C ALA A 7 -6.39 33.41 -37.80
N LEU A 8 -6.50 34.57 -37.16
CA LEU A 8 -6.03 34.78 -35.79
C LEU A 8 -6.96 34.12 -34.77
N PHE A 9 -8.28 34.12 -35.03
CA PHE A 9 -9.28 33.43 -34.21
C PHE A 9 -9.20 31.90 -34.30
N LEU A 10 -8.93 31.32 -35.49
CA LEU A 10 -8.72 29.88 -35.61
C LEU A 10 -7.46 29.40 -34.88
N SER A 11 -6.36 30.15 -34.96
CA SER A 11 -5.09 29.81 -34.29
C SER A 11 -5.22 29.85 -32.75
N THR A 12 -5.89 30.86 -32.20
CA THR A 12 -6.11 30.94 -30.75
C THR A 12 -7.10 29.90 -30.24
N SER A 13 -8.11 29.53 -31.03
CA SER A 13 -9.05 28.45 -30.68
C SER A 13 -8.36 27.08 -30.71
N LEU A 14 -7.50 26.81 -31.69
CA LEU A 14 -6.72 25.57 -31.78
C LEU A 14 -5.71 25.45 -30.64
N SER A 15 -5.03 26.56 -30.30
CA SER A 15 -4.08 26.59 -29.18
C SER A 15 -4.76 26.39 -27.82
N ARG A 16 -5.98 26.93 -27.62
CA ARG A 16 -6.80 26.66 -26.43
C ARG A 16 -7.31 25.22 -26.36
N LEU A 17 -7.64 24.61 -27.49
CA LEU A 17 -8.03 23.20 -27.56
C LEU A 17 -6.84 22.28 -27.28
N GLN A 18 -5.66 22.56 -27.86
CA GLN A 18 -4.44 21.80 -27.58
C GLN A 18 -4.00 21.93 -26.13
N THR A 19 -4.02 23.13 -25.55
CA THR A 19 -3.70 23.31 -24.12
C THR A 19 -4.74 22.69 -23.20
N GLY A 20 -6.02 22.70 -23.58
CA GLY A 20 -7.09 21.99 -22.88
C GLY A 20 -6.85 20.48 -22.86
N LEU A 21 -6.59 19.86 -24.01
CA LEU A 21 -6.29 18.44 -24.16
C LEU A 21 -5.02 18.02 -23.40
N SER A 22 -3.96 18.82 -23.46
CA SER A 22 -2.72 18.54 -22.73
C SER A 22 -2.90 18.62 -21.22
N ARG A 23 -3.65 19.61 -20.71
CA ARG A 23 -3.96 19.72 -19.26
C ARG A 23 -4.87 18.58 -18.79
N TRP A 24 -5.78 18.14 -19.66
CA TRP A 24 -6.64 16.99 -19.38
C TRP A 24 -5.85 15.69 -19.33
N CYS A 25 -4.94 15.47 -20.28
CA CYS A 25 -4.05 14.29 -20.33
C CYS A 25 -3.10 14.24 -19.12
N LEU A 26 -2.61 15.39 -18.67
CA LEU A 26 -1.79 15.49 -17.45
C LEU A 26 -2.61 15.22 -16.19
N ALA A 27 -3.85 15.71 -16.12
CA ALA A 27 -4.75 15.47 -14.99
C ALA A 27 -5.18 14.00 -14.90
N SER A 28 -5.44 13.33 -16.03
CA SER A 28 -5.75 11.90 -16.06
C SER A 28 -4.55 11.04 -15.68
N SER A 29 -3.34 11.44 -16.08
CA SER A 29 -2.09 10.76 -15.71
C SER A 29 -1.82 10.82 -14.20
N GLN A 30 -2.09 11.96 -13.56
CA GLN A 30 -1.94 12.11 -12.10
C GLN A 30 -3.02 11.35 -11.32
N ALA A 31 -4.26 11.28 -11.84
CA ALA A 31 -5.36 10.54 -11.21
C ALA A 31 -5.18 9.01 -11.25
N GLN A 32 -4.35 8.48 -12.15
CA GLN A 32 -4.05 7.04 -12.23
C GLN A 32 -3.04 6.56 -11.17
N ARG A 33 -2.37 7.46 -10.45
CA ARG A 33 -1.29 7.11 -9.51
C ARG A 33 -1.74 6.77 -8.09
N SER A 34 -3.01 6.97 -7.74
CA SER A 34 -3.47 6.92 -6.34
C SER A 34 -4.77 6.14 -6.11
N LYS A 35 -5.15 5.20 -6.98
CA LYS A 35 -6.45 4.52 -6.90
C LYS A 35 -6.33 3.02 -7.10
N THR A 36 -7.11 2.25 -6.33
CA THR A 36 -7.15 0.78 -6.36
C THR A 36 -7.74 0.26 -7.69
N PRO A 37 -7.53 -1.03 -8.05
CA PRO A 37 -7.90 -1.56 -9.37
C PRO A 37 -9.37 -1.43 -9.77
N GLU A 38 -10.30 -1.35 -8.81
CA GLU A 38 -11.74 -1.19 -9.10
C GLU A 38 -12.11 0.25 -9.52
N GLU A 39 -11.44 1.26 -8.98
CA GLU A 39 -11.69 2.66 -9.34
C GLU A 39 -11.13 3.01 -10.74
N THR A 40 -10.17 2.23 -11.25
CA THR A 40 -9.57 2.44 -12.57
C THR A 40 -10.53 2.06 -13.71
N ALA A 41 -11.43 1.10 -13.50
CA ALA A 41 -12.41 0.66 -14.49
C ALA A 41 -13.48 1.73 -14.79
N ILE A 42 -13.84 2.54 -13.79
CA ILE A 42 -14.87 3.60 -13.93
C ILE A 42 -14.36 4.74 -14.82
N VAL A 43 -13.07 5.09 -14.73
CA VAL A 43 -12.47 6.20 -15.50
C VAL A 43 -12.43 5.88 -17.00
N SER A 44 -12.09 4.65 -17.39
CA SER A 44 -12.09 4.24 -18.80
C SER A 44 -13.49 4.35 -19.44
N SER A 45 -14.55 4.02 -18.70
CA SER A 45 -15.92 4.15 -19.20
C SER A 45 -16.35 5.61 -19.44
N GLN A 46 -15.83 6.56 -18.66
CA GLN A 46 -16.13 7.98 -18.81
C GLN A 46 -15.37 8.61 -20.00
N VAL A 47 -14.14 8.17 -20.26
CA VAL A 47 -13.35 8.60 -21.42
C VAL A 47 -14.00 8.14 -22.72
N GLU A 48 -14.44 6.88 -22.79
CA GLU A 48 -15.15 6.36 -23.97
C GLU A 48 -16.50 7.08 -24.20
N ARG A 49 -17.17 7.51 -23.12
CA ARG A 49 -18.42 8.27 -23.21
C ARG A 49 -18.19 9.70 -23.72
N ALA A 50 -17.11 10.36 -23.29
CA ALA A 50 -16.72 11.68 -23.79
C ALA A 50 -16.36 11.66 -25.29
N LEU A 51 -15.69 10.61 -25.76
CA LEU A 51 -15.39 10.43 -27.18
C LEU A 51 -16.65 10.19 -28.03
N ARG A 52 -17.68 9.53 -27.48
CA ARG A 52 -18.99 9.35 -28.15
C ARG A 52 -19.81 10.63 -28.23
N GLU A 53 -19.67 11.55 -27.28
CA GLU A 53 -20.35 12.85 -27.28
C GLU A 53 -19.74 13.83 -28.31
N VAL A 54 -18.41 13.82 -28.47
CA VAL A 54 -17.72 14.59 -29.52
C VAL A 54 -18.16 14.18 -30.93
N GLY A 55 -18.52 12.91 -31.13
CA GLY A 55 -19.05 12.41 -32.40
C GLY A 55 -20.49 12.81 -32.74
N ARG A 56 -21.23 13.45 -31.83
CA ARG A 56 -22.65 13.80 -32.02
C ARG A 56 -22.92 15.29 -32.22
N GLY A 57 -21.94 16.16 -31.99
CA GLY A 57 -22.04 17.60 -32.25
C GLY A 57 -21.29 18.02 -33.52
N THR A 58 -22.01 18.39 -34.57
CA THR A 58 -21.53 18.98 -35.84
C THR A 58 -20.91 18.00 -36.85
N ALA A 59 -21.77 17.20 -37.49
CA ALA A 59 -21.47 16.58 -38.78
C ALA A 59 -21.48 17.65 -39.91
N THR A 60 -20.47 18.52 -39.97
CA THR A 60 -20.14 19.26 -41.20
C THR A 60 -18.64 19.54 -41.26
N SER A 61 -18.04 19.03 -42.34
CA SER A 61 -16.68 19.31 -42.83
C SER A 61 -15.51 18.59 -42.16
N LEU A 62 -15.39 17.29 -42.48
CA LEU A 62 -14.10 16.58 -42.48
C LEU A 62 -13.83 16.04 -43.91
N ALA A 63 -13.84 16.90 -44.92
CA ALA A 63 -13.59 16.50 -46.31
C ALA A 63 -12.86 17.56 -47.17
N ALA A 64 -12.22 18.57 -46.56
CA ALA A 64 -11.40 19.53 -47.27
C ALA A 64 -10.02 19.59 -46.63
N LEU A 65 -8.99 19.37 -47.47
CA LEU A 65 -7.56 19.17 -47.15
C LEU A 65 -7.24 17.73 -46.76
N GLY A 66 -6.83 16.95 -47.78
CA GLY A 66 -6.45 15.55 -47.71
C GLY A 66 -5.26 15.23 -46.81
N LEU A 67 -5.48 15.30 -45.49
CA LEU A 67 -4.78 14.49 -44.52
C LEU A 67 -5.84 13.68 -43.78
N ALA A 68 -6.03 12.43 -44.19
CA ALA A 68 -6.51 11.43 -43.24
C ALA A 68 -5.43 11.35 -42.16
N ALA A 69 -5.60 12.11 -41.07
CA ALA A 69 -4.75 12.01 -39.90
C ALA A 69 -5.01 10.63 -39.30
N THR A 70 -4.30 9.62 -39.79
CA THR A 70 -4.15 8.33 -39.13
C THR A 70 -3.61 8.62 -37.73
N VAL A 71 -4.49 8.53 -36.74
CA VAL A 71 -4.11 8.53 -35.33
C VAL A 71 -3.50 7.16 -35.06
N THR A 72 -2.19 7.05 -35.25
CA THR A 72 -1.44 5.86 -34.85
C THR A 72 -1.33 5.89 -33.33
N LEU A 73 -2.13 5.08 -32.65
CA LEU A 73 -1.96 4.83 -31.23
C LEU A 73 -0.70 3.96 -31.07
N PHE A 74 0.42 4.58 -30.71
CA PHE A 74 1.55 3.85 -30.19
C PHE A 74 1.18 3.37 -28.79
N THR A 75 0.80 2.09 -28.66
CA THR A 75 0.84 1.42 -27.36
C THR A 75 2.30 1.23 -26.99
N ALA A 76 2.93 2.26 -26.43
CA ALA A 76 4.18 2.03 -25.72
C ALA A 76 3.86 1.04 -24.59
N PRO A 77 4.64 -0.05 -24.41
CA PRO A 77 4.47 -0.88 -23.25
C PRO A 77 4.65 0.01 -22.02
N VAL A 78 3.56 0.22 -21.26
CA VAL A 78 3.65 0.81 -19.93
C VAL A 78 4.33 -0.24 -19.08
N GLN A 79 5.65 -0.23 -19.09
CA GLN A 79 6.45 -1.04 -18.20
C GLN A 79 6.36 -0.36 -16.84
N ALA A 80 5.33 -0.71 -16.07
CA ALA A 80 5.27 -0.34 -14.66
C ALA A 80 6.41 -1.08 -13.95
N GLN A 81 7.54 -0.41 -13.80
CA GLN A 81 8.64 -0.94 -13.02
C GLN A 81 8.23 -0.92 -11.55
N VAL A 82 7.94 -2.09 -10.99
CA VAL A 82 7.78 -2.25 -9.55
C VAL A 82 9.18 -2.27 -8.95
N SER A 83 9.61 -1.12 -8.42
CA SER A 83 10.84 -1.02 -7.64
C SER A 83 10.50 -1.03 -6.16
N PHE A 84 11.10 -1.94 -5.40
CA PHE A 84 11.08 -1.86 -3.95
C PHE A 84 12.06 -0.78 -3.49
N LEU A 85 11.63 0.03 -2.52
CA LEU A 85 12.53 0.93 -1.83
C LEU A 85 13.46 0.12 -0.92
N THR A 86 14.58 0.70 -0.51
CA THR A 86 15.43 0.11 0.52
C THR A 86 14.60 -0.11 1.78
N ALA A 87 14.55 -1.36 2.26
CA ALA A 87 13.77 -1.71 3.43
C ALA A 87 14.43 -1.15 4.72
N PRO A 88 13.68 -0.43 5.57
CA PRO A 88 14.16 -0.08 6.90
C PRO A 88 14.33 -1.34 7.75
N THR A 89 15.29 -1.32 8.67
CA THR A 89 15.53 -2.38 9.65
C THR A 89 15.00 -1.94 11.01
N TYR A 90 14.35 -2.86 11.72
CA TYR A 90 13.88 -2.65 13.08
C TYR A 90 14.59 -3.63 14.01
N ASP A 91 15.07 -3.14 15.14
CA ASP A 91 15.71 -3.98 16.14
C ASP A 91 14.69 -4.93 16.76
N THR A 92 15.16 -6.13 17.10
CA THR A 92 14.42 -7.17 17.83
C THR A 92 15.35 -7.76 18.90
N GLY A 93 15.09 -8.97 19.39
CA GLY A 93 16.02 -9.69 20.26
C GLY A 93 17.02 -10.54 19.48
N ASP A 94 17.75 -11.39 20.21
CA ASP A 94 18.76 -12.26 19.62
C ASP A 94 18.14 -13.43 18.84
N SER A 95 18.67 -13.68 17.63
CA SER A 95 18.25 -14.80 16.78
C SER A 95 16.72 -14.86 16.55
N PRO A 96 16.12 -13.85 15.87
CA PRO A 96 14.69 -13.86 15.55
C PRO A 96 14.34 -15.05 14.66
N LEU A 97 13.30 -15.81 15.04
CA LEU A 97 12.98 -17.11 14.44
C LEU A 97 11.60 -17.18 13.79
N SER A 98 10.62 -16.44 14.33
CA SER A 98 9.24 -16.45 13.83
C SER A 98 8.60 -15.08 14.05
N ILE A 99 7.60 -14.74 13.23
CA ILE A 99 6.88 -13.48 13.29
C ILE A 99 5.39 -13.71 13.06
N THR A 100 4.56 -12.91 13.75
CA THR A 100 3.11 -12.82 13.54
C THR A 100 2.69 -11.34 13.54
N PHE A 101 1.47 -11.06 13.07
CA PHE A 101 0.91 -9.72 13.02
C PHE A 101 -0.55 -9.70 13.50
N GLY A 102 -0.98 -8.58 14.07
CA GLY A 102 -2.31 -8.37 14.65
C GLY A 102 -2.41 -6.96 15.23
N ASP A 103 -3.63 -6.43 15.38
CA ASP A 103 -3.87 -5.15 16.05
C ASP A 103 -3.82 -5.39 17.57
N LEU A 104 -2.70 -5.07 18.21
CA LEU A 104 -2.48 -5.41 19.62
C LEU A 104 -2.91 -4.28 20.56
N ASP A 105 -3.06 -3.06 20.07
CA ASP A 105 -3.46 -1.92 20.89
C ASP A 105 -4.79 -1.25 20.49
N GLY A 106 -5.49 -1.85 19.54
CA GLY A 106 -6.86 -1.49 19.15
C GLY A 106 -6.94 -0.21 18.33
N ASP A 107 -5.82 0.23 17.74
CA ASP A 107 -5.76 1.45 16.92
C ASP A 107 -6.13 1.21 15.44
N GLY A 108 -6.29 -0.05 15.05
CA GLY A 108 -6.68 -0.47 13.72
C GLY A 108 -5.50 -0.72 12.77
N ASP A 109 -4.27 -0.47 13.20
CA ASP A 109 -3.06 -0.77 12.46
C ASP A 109 -2.48 -2.12 12.90
N LEU A 110 -1.94 -2.90 11.94
CA LEU A 110 -1.34 -4.20 12.27
C LEU A 110 0.04 -4.01 12.89
N ASP A 111 0.18 -4.46 14.13
CA ASP A 111 1.44 -4.58 14.86
C ASP A 111 2.16 -5.89 14.54
N LEU A 112 3.42 -6.01 14.99
CA LEU A 112 4.24 -7.21 14.83
C LEU A 112 4.64 -7.79 16.18
N ALA A 113 4.71 -9.11 16.26
CA ALA A 113 5.42 -9.81 17.32
C ALA A 113 6.40 -10.82 16.74
N VAL A 114 7.64 -10.80 17.25
CA VAL A 114 8.76 -11.61 16.78
C VAL A 114 9.31 -12.44 17.93
N THR A 115 9.40 -13.76 17.76
CA THR A 115 10.09 -14.62 18.73
C THR A 115 11.59 -14.60 18.50
N ASN A 116 12.34 -14.44 19.56
CA ASN A 116 13.80 -14.41 19.57
C ASN A 116 14.29 -15.64 20.32
N SER A 117 14.88 -16.58 19.59
CA SER A 117 15.40 -17.82 20.17
C SER A 117 16.89 -17.67 20.39
N SER A 118 17.29 -17.27 21.60
CA SER A 118 18.69 -17.30 21.96
C SER A 118 19.24 -18.73 21.90
N ASP A 119 20.52 -18.81 21.53
CA ASP A 119 21.27 -20.05 21.38
C ASP A 119 22.17 -20.31 22.60
N TYR A 120 22.83 -21.46 22.60
CA TYR A 120 23.73 -21.87 23.69
C TYR A 120 24.78 -20.79 24.01
N PRO A 121 25.08 -20.51 25.29
CA PRO A 121 24.60 -21.21 26.50
C PRO A 121 23.32 -20.64 27.12
N ASP A 122 22.90 -19.45 26.72
CA ASP A 122 21.86 -18.67 27.37
C ASP A 122 20.56 -18.86 26.60
N PHE A 123 19.85 -19.98 26.81
CA PHE A 123 18.66 -20.35 26.02
C PHE A 123 17.40 -19.49 26.28
N ASN A 124 17.54 -18.33 26.93
CA ASN A 124 16.47 -17.45 27.33
C ASN A 124 15.62 -16.90 26.16
N GLY A 125 14.41 -17.41 26.01
CA GLY A 125 13.48 -16.92 24.98
C GLY A 125 12.93 -15.52 25.28
N THR A 126 12.81 -14.70 24.24
CA THR A 126 12.02 -13.47 24.32
C THR A 126 11.08 -13.31 23.14
N VAL A 127 10.10 -12.43 23.30
CA VAL A 127 9.27 -11.91 22.20
C VAL A 127 9.45 -10.41 22.13
N SER A 128 9.76 -9.90 20.94
CA SER A 128 9.73 -8.47 20.63
C SER A 128 8.39 -8.09 20.03
N VAL A 129 7.67 -7.14 20.63
CA VAL A 129 6.45 -6.55 20.09
C VAL A 129 6.77 -5.17 19.54
N LEU A 130 6.44 -4.95 18.27
CA LEU A 130 6.69 -3.72 17.55
C LEU A 130 5.36 -3.13 17.10
N LYS A 131 5.01 -1.99 17.68
CA LYS A 131 3.78 -1.28 17.35
C LYS A 131 3.91 -0.50 16.06
N ASN A 132 2.89 -0.52 15.23
CA ASN A 132 2.84 0.24 13.99
C ASN A 132 2.45 1.69 14.27
N ASN A 133 3.14 2.64 13.64
CA ASN A 133 2.84 4.07 13.78
C ASN A 133 1.78 4.55 12.76
N GLY A 134 1.03 3.64 12.13
CA GLY A 134 0.01 3.91 11.10
C GLY A 134 0.52 4.41 9.76
N ASN A 135 1.84 4.45 9.57
CA ASN A 135 2.49 4.89 8.33
C ASN A 135 3.43 3.83 7.75
N GLY A 136 3.32 2.58 8.23
CA GLY A 136 4.18 1.47 7.84
C GLY A 136 5.58 1.51 8.49
N THR A 137 5.77 2.37 9.50
CA THR A 137 6.95 2.32 10.37
C THR A 137 6.59 1.78 11.72
N PHE A 138 7.56 1.19 12.42
CA PHE A 138 7.35 0.60 13.74
C PHE A 138 8.08 1.38 14.84
N ALA A 139 7.48 1.40 16.02
CA ALA A 139 8.09 1.93 17.24
C ALA A 139 9.21 1.01 17.76
N THR A 140 9.94 1.48 18.76
CA THR A 140 10.95 0.68 19.48
C THR A 140 10.31 -0.60 20.04
N PRO A 141 10.95 -1.78 19.88
CA PRO A 141 10.39 -3.03 20.36
C PRO A 141 10.22 -3.05 21.88
N GLN A 142 9.08 -3.55 22.34
CA GLN A 142 8.88 -3.98 23.72
C GLN A 142 9.28 -5.46 23.84
N ILE A 143 10.04 -5.81 24.88
CA ILE A 143 10.60 -7.15 25.03
C ILE A 143 9.93 -7.86 26.20
N PHE A 144 9.41 -9.06 25.95
CA PHE A 144 8.78 -9.91 26.94
C PHE A 144 9.50 -11.24 27.05
N ALA A 145 9.79 -11.67 28.28
CA ALA A 145 10.40 -12.97 28.53
C ALA A 145 9.39 -14.09 28.32
N VAL A 146 9.83 -15.17 27.68
CA VAL A 146 9.07 -16.42 27.49
C VAL A 146 9.97 -17.62 27.82
N GLY A 147 9.45 -18.84 27.66
CA GLY A 147 10.26 -20.04 27.83
C GLY A 147 11.38 -20.17 26.79
N ASP A 148 12.27 -21.13 27.01
CA ASP A 148 13.53 -21.25 26.28
C ASP A 148 13.37 -21.70 24.83
N SER A 149 14.14 -21.07 23.94
CA SER A 149 14.14 -21.25 22.48
C SER A 149 12.71 -21.33 21.88
N PRO A 150 11.94 -20.22 21.93
CA PRO A 150 10.61 -20.14 21.31
C PRO A 150 10.73 -20.31 19.79
N ARG A 151 9.96 -21.22 19.20
CA ARG A 151 10.03 -21.53 17.76
C ARG A 151 8.83 -21.07 16.96
N SER A 152 7.71 -20.84 17.62
CA SER A 152 6.47 -20.45 16.98
C SER A 152 5.70 -19.53 17.91
N ILE A 153 4.93 -18.64 17.29
CA ILE A 153 4.12 -17.63 17.93
C ILE A 153 2.78 -17.52 17.21
N THR A 154 1.72 -17.26 17.98
CA THR A 154 0.40 -16.99 17.44
C THR A 154 -0.35 -16.00 18.31
N PHE A 155 -1.41 -15.41 17.75
CA PHE A 155 -2.34 -14.55 18.46
C PHE A 155 -3.72 -15.20 18.56
N GLY A 156 -4.43 -14.86 19.62
CA GLY A 156 -5.85 -15.16 19.80
C GLY A 156 -6.35 -14.56 21.10
N ASP A 157 -7.64 -14.27 21.19
CA ASP A 157 -8.29 -13.92 22.45
C ASP A 157 -8.44 -15.20 23.29
N LEU A 158 -7.54 -15.40 24.27
CA LEU A 158 -7.44 -16.66 25.02
C LEU A 158 -8.20 -16.61 26.35
N ASP A 159 -8.56 -15.42 26.83
CA ASP A 159 -9.33 -15.27 28.06
C ASP A 159 -10.72 -14.64 27.91
N GLY A 160 -11.09 -14.26 26.68
CA GLY A 160 -12.42 -13.82 26.29
C GLY A 160 -12.69 -12.34 26.60
N ASP A 161 -11.65 -11.53 26.76
CA ASP A 161 -11.77 -10.09 27.01
C ASP A 161 -11.87 -9.25 25.73
N GLY A 162 -11.61 -9.86 24.57
CA GLY A 162 -11.68 -9.24 23.25
C GLY A 162 -10.35 -8.68 22.74
N ASP A 163 -9.29 -8.76 23.54
CA ASP A 163 -7.95 -8.34 23.17
C ASP A 163 -7.13 -9.53 22.63
N LEU A 164 -6.22 -9.28 21.69
CA LEU A 164 -5.36 -10.35 21.17
C LEU A 164 -4.27 -10.70 22.19
N ASP A 165 -4.37 -11.89 22.80
CA ASP A 165 -3.30 -12.51 23.58
C ASP A 165 -2.27 -13.19 22.67
N LEU A 166 -1.12 -13.51 23.25
CA LEU A 166 0.03 -14.09 22.55
C LEU A 166 0.42 -15.42 23.18
N ALA A 167 0.60 -16.45 22.35
CA ALA A 167 1.11 -17.75 22.79
C ALA A 167 2.39 -18.13 22.03
N THR A 168 3.40 -18.65 22.74
CA THR A 168 4.64 -19.17 22.14
C THR A 168 4.85 -20.65 22.45
N ALA A 169 5.34 -21.40 21.47
CA ALA A 169 5.79 -22.78 21.67
C ALA A 169 7.30 -22.81 21.97
N ASN A 170 7.67 -23.21 23.18
CA ASN A 170 9.03 -23.12 23.72
C ASN A 170 9.74 -24.47 23.59
N TYR A 171 10.59 -24.61 22.57
CA TYR A 171 11.15 -25.91 22.19
C TYR A 171 12.09 -26.50 23.24
N ARG A 172 12.84 -25.68 23.98
CA ARG A 172 13.79 -26.19 24.99
C ARG A 172 13.19 -26.35 26.37
N SER A 173 12.15 -25.59 26.70
CA SER A 173 11.45 -25.70 27.98
C SER A 173 10.36 -26.77 27.99
N ASP A 174 10.07 -27.43 26.87
CA ASP A 174 8.94 -28.36 26.71
C ASP A 174 7.60 -27.74 27.17
N SER A 175 7.42 -26.44 26.91
CA SER A 175 6.30 -25.65 27.44
C SER A 175 5.69 -24.71 26.40
N VAL A 176 4.56 -24.11 26.76
CA VAL A 176 3.96 -22.98 26.07
C VAL A 176 3.99 -21.79 27.02
N SER A 177 4.29 -20.59 26.52
CA SER A 177 4.07 -19.37 27.28
C SER A 177 2.84 -18.65 26.74
N VAL A 178 1.97 -18.17 27.63
CA VAL A 178 0.84 -17.31 27.31
C VAL A 178 1.07 -15.93 27.92
N LEU A 179 1.01 -14.91 27.10
CA LEU A 179 1.10 -13.51 27.49
C LEU A 179 -0.26 -12.88 27.24
N LYS A 180 -0.93 -12.48 28.31
CA LYS A 180 -2.21 -11.81 28.24
C LYS A 180 -2.03 -10.35 27.89
N ASN A 181 -2.75 -9.85 26.91
CA ASN A 181 -2.71 -8.45 26.52
C ASN A 181 -3.65 -7.63 27.40
N ASN A 182 -3.30 -6.38 27.68
CA ASN A 182 -4.16 -5.45 28.44
C ASN A 182 -4.93 -4.49 27.51
N GLY A 183 -5.15 -4.89 26.25
CA GLY A 183 -5.85 -4.11 25.22
C GLY A 183 -5.12 -2.87 24.70
N ASN A 184 -3.83 -2.75 25.00
CA ASN A 184 -3.03 -1.60 24.58
C ASN A 184 -1.62 -2.04 24.14
N GLY A 185 -1.46 -3.29 23.72
CA GLY A 185 -0.20 -3.90 23.31
C GLY A 185 0.82 -4.06 24.43
N THR A 186 0.41 -3.90 25.70
CA THR A 186 1.22 -4.27 26.86
C THR A 186 0.77 -5.61 27.38
N PHE A 187 1.71 -6.47 27.75
CA PHE A 187 1.42 -7.83 28.18
C PHE A 187 1.71 -8.04 29.66
N ALA A 188 0.87 -8.85 30.31
CA ALA A 188 1.15 -9.39 31.63
C ALA A 188 2.36 -10.35 31.57
N THR A 189 2.92 -10.67 32.75
CA THR A 189 4.02 -11.63 32.84
C THR A 189 3.59 -12.98 32.26
N ALA A 190 4.46 -13.59 31.47
CA ALA A 190 4.17 -14.86 30.83
C ALA A 190 3.75 -15.92 31.85
N GLN A 191 2.63 -16.58 31.57
CA GLN A 191 2.18 -17.77 32.29
C GLN A 191 2.63 -19.00 31.52
N THR A 192 3.16 -19.99 32.23
CA THR A 192 3.72 -21.25 31.69
C THR A 192 3.10 -22.46 32.37
#